data_AF-A0AAJ2UNH9-F1
#
_entry.id   AF-A0AAJ2UNH9-F1
#
_cell.length_a   1.000
_cell.length_b   1.000
_cell.length_c   1.000
_cell.angle_alpha   90.00
_cell.angle_beta   90.00
_cell.angle_gamma   90.00
#
_symmetry.space_group_name_H-M   'P 1'
#
loop_
_entity.id
_entity.type
_entity.pdbx_description
1 polymer ?
#
loop_
_entity_poly.entity_id
_entity_poly.type
_entity_poly.pdbx_seq_one_letter_code
_entity_poly.pdbx_strand_id
1 'polypeptide(L)'
;LHPLLNLIARTDSWDRVCVGSFSESRVARAQRLAGPRLATSYGASGALGLRLRSWGVPASVRRSAVAAQVPQAQSGVPVVDHRFVRAAHARGLHVHVWTVNEPQSMHRLLDLGVDGIMTDHIDTLRKVLEDRGSWV
;
A
#
# COMPACT_ATOMS: atom_id res chain seq x y z
N LEU A 1 -17.65 3.44 -10.30
CA LEU A 1 -16.41 2.98 -10.98
C LEU A 1 -16.26 3.61 -12.36
N HIS A 2 -17.27 3.56 -13.24
CA HIS A 2 -17.17 4.17 -14.58
C HIS A 2 -16.72 5.64 -14.60
N PRO A 3 -17.21 6.55 -13.73
CA PRO A 3 -16.74 7.95 -13.76
C PRO A 3 -15.22 8.08 -13.53
N LEU A 4 -14.67 7.32 -12.57
CA LEU A 4 -13.25 7.29 -12.26
C LEU A 4 -12.44 6.70 -13.43
N LEU A 5 -12.86 5.54 -13.95
CA LEU A 5 -12.13 4.88 -15.04
C LEU A 5 -12.14 5.73 -16.31
N ASN A 6 -13.29 6.36 -16.62
CA ASN A 6 -13.39 7.29 -17.74
C ASN A 6 -12.50 8.52 -17.54
N LEU A 7 -12.36 9.03 -16.31
CA LEU A 7 -11.45 10.14 -16.03
C LEU A 7 -9.99 9.74 -16.25
N ILE A 8 -9.57 8.57 -15.75
CA ILE A 8 -8.21 8.06 -15.94
C ILE A 8 -7.93 7.87 -17.44
N ALA A 9 -8.89 7.33 -18.18
CA ALA A 9 -8.79 7.15 -19.63
C ALA A 9 -8.64 8.49 -20.37
N ARG A 10 -9.53 9.46 -20.08
CA ARG A 10 -9.50 10.77 -20.74
C ARG A 10 -8.24 11.58 -20.46
N THR A 11 -7.60 11.35 -19.32
CA THR A 11 -6.39 12.08 -18.88
C THR A 11 -5.11 11.29 -19.10
N ASP A 12 -5.18 10.10 -19.74
CA ASP A 12 -4.10 9.13 -19.93
C ASP A 12 -3.18 9.00 -18.71
N SER A 13 -3.79 8.89 -17.52
CA SER A 13 -3.08 8.92 -16.24
C SER A 13 -2.88 7.54 -15.63
N TRP A 14 -2.97 6.49 -16.44
CA TRP A 14 -2.89 5.09 -16.00
C TRP A 14 -1.62 4.78 -15.22
N ASP A 15 -0.48 5.29 -15.71
CA ASP A 15 0.86 4.99 -15.17
C ASP A 15 1.22 5.88 -13.97
N ARG A 16 0.33 6.79 -13.57
CA ARG A 16 0.51 7.74 -12.44
C ARG A 16 -0.53 7.58 -11.34
N VAL A 17 -1.46 6.62 -11.46
CA VAL A 17 -2.57 6.42 -10.53
C VAL A 17 -2.62 4.98 -10.05
N CYS A 18 -2.60 4.80 -8.73
CA CYS A 18 -2.96 3.53 -8.08
C CYS A 18 -4.33 3.68 -7.40
N VAL A 19 -5.31 2.86 -7.79
CA VAL A 19 -6.65 2.91 -7.20
C VAL A 19 -6.72 2.04 -5.94
N GLY A 20 -7.02 2.67 -4.81
CA GLY A 20 -7.24 2.00 -3.52
C GLY A 20 -8.70 2.05 -3.04
N SER A 21 -9.06 1.11 -2.17
CA SER A 21 -10.32 1.11 -1.43
C SER A 21 -10.23 0.11 -0.29
N PHE A 22 -10.85 0.38 0.86
CA PHE A 22 -11.03 -0.64 1.91
C PHE A 22 -11.81 -1.88 1.44
N SER A 23 -12.60 -1.75 0.37
CA SER A 23 -13.40 -2.85 -0.17
C SER A 23 -12.64 -3.60 -1.27
N GLU A 24 -12.20 -4.83 -0.97
CA GLU A 24 -11.51 -5.71 -1.93
C GLU A 24 -12.35 -5.97 -3.19
N SER A 25 -13.67 -6.10 -3.05
CA SER A 25 -14.57 -6.31 -4.19
C SER A 25 -14.62 -5.09 -5.13
N ARG A 26 -14.50 -3.86 -4.60
CA ARG A 26 -14.48 -2.64 -5.41
C ARG A 26 -13.18 -2.48 -6.18
N VAL A 27 -12.01 -2.69 -5.55
CA VAL A 27 -10.73 -2.63 -6.26
C VAL A 27 -10.58 -3.77 -7.27
N ALA A 28 -11.03 -4.98 -6.95
CA ALA A 28 -11.05 -6.09 -7.90
C ALA A 28 -12.00 -5.81 -9.08
N ARG A 29 -13.18 -5.20 -8.84
CA ARG A 29 -14.08 -4.79 -9.92
C ARG A 29 -13.46 -3.68 -10.79
N ALA A 30 -12.78 -2.70 -10.20
CA ALA A 30 -12.09 -1.66 -10.95
C ALA A 30 -11.01 -2.24 -11.87
N GLN A 31 -10.17 -3.15 -11.35
CA GLN A 31 -9.14 -3.82 -12.14
C GLN A 31 -9.75 -4.69 -13.25
N ARG A 32 -10.83 -5.42 -12.99
CA ARG A 32 -11.50 -6.22 -14.05
C ARG A 32 -12.07 -5.36 -15.18
N LEU A 33 -12.61 -4.19 -14.86
CA LEU A 33 -13.19 -3.28 -15.85
C LEU A 33 -12.12 -2.56 -16.68
N ALA A 34 -10.99 -2.21 -16.06
CA ALA A 34 -9.91 -1.46 -16.72
C ALA A 34 -8.78 -2.34 -17.26
N GLY A 35 -8.75 -3.63 -16.90
CA GLY A 35 -7.71 -4.57 -17.29
C GLY A 35 -6.39 -4.41 -16.52
N PRO A 36 -5.31 -5.06 -16.98
CA PRO A 36 -4.03 -5.12 -16.27
C PRO A 36 -3.29 -3.77 -16.21
N ARG A 37 -3.64 -2.79 -17.06
CA ARG A 37 -3.02 -1.46 -17.04
C ARG A 37 -3.38 -0.65 -15.79
N LEU A 38 -4.48 -0.98 -15.10
CA LEU A 38 -4.87 -0.28 -13.89
C LEU A 38 -4.15 -0.83 -12.65
N ALA A 39 -3.21 -0.04 -12.13
CA ALA A 39 -2.62 -0.29 -10.82
C ALA A 39 -3.69 -0.21 -9.71
N THR A 40 -3.72 -1.22 -8.83
CA THR A 40 -4.64 -1.27 -7.69
C THR A 40 -3.95 -1.76 -6.43
N SER A 41 -4.32 -1.23 -5.28
CA SER A 41 -3.90 -1.77 -3.98
C SER A 41 -4.88 -2.84 -3.48
N TYR A 42 -4.49 -3.55 -2.43
CA TYR A 42 -5.43 -4.40 -1.70
C TYR A 42 -6.50 -3.59 -0.96
N GLY A 43 -7.70 -4.17 -0.86
CA GLY A 43 -8.65 -3.82 0.18
C GLY A 43 -8.37 -4.57 1.48
N ALA A 44 -9.19 -4.33 2.49
CA ALA A 44 -8.96 -4.81 3.85
C ALA A 44 -8.80 -6.34 3.93
N SER A 45 -9.65 -7.12 3.24
CA SER A 45 -9.53 -8.59 3.23
C SER A 45 -8.30 -9.08 2.44
N GLY A 46 -7.86 -8.36 1.41
CA GLY A 46 -6.62 -8.67 0.70
C GLY A 46 -5.39 -8.43 1.58
N ALA A 47 -5.37 -7.32 2.32
CA ALA A 47 -4.33 -7.01 3.30
C ALA A 47 -4.31 -8.02 4.47
N LEU A 48 -5.48 -8.42 4.97
CA LEU A 48 -5.59 -9.48 5.97
C LEU A 48 -5.08 -10.83 5.44
N GLY A 49 -5.44 -11.19 4.20
CA GLY A 49 -4.91 -12.40 3.56
C GLY A 49 -3.40 -12.37 3.43
N LEU A 50 -2.81 -11.21 3.10
CA LEU A 50 -1.37 -11.01 3.08
C LEU A 50 -0.74 -11.19 4.47
N ARG A 51 -1.38 -10.65 5.51
CA ARG A 51 -0.96 -10.82 6.91
C ARG A 51 -0.98 -12.30 7.33
N LEU A 52 -2.03 -13.04 7.02
CA LEU A 52 -2.11 -14.48 7.29
C LEU A 52 -0.97 -15.25 6.60
N ARG A 53 -0.70 -14.93 5.33
CA ARG A 53 0.43 -15.53 4.59
C ARG A 53 1.78 -15.19 5.19
N SER A 54 1.94 -14.00 5.79
CA SER A 54 3.18 -13.64 6.49
C SER A 54 3.48 -14.53 7.71
N TRP A 55 2.47 -15.22 8.22
CA TRP A 55 2.57 -16.22 9.29
C TRP A 55 2.58 -17.66 8.79
N GLY A 56 2.63 -17.87 7.46
CA GLY A 56 2.60 -19.21 6.86
C GLY A 56 1.20 -19.81 6.75
N VAL A 57 0.14 -19.06 7.08
CA VAL A 57 -1.25 -19.53 6.93
C VAL A 57 -1.68 -19.35 5.47
N PRO A 58 -2.14 -20.42 4.78
CA PRO A 58 -2.64 -20.31 3.42
C PRO A 58 -3.84 -19.35 3.34
N ALA A 59 -3.75 -18.34 2.47
CA ALA A 59 -4.86 -17.43 2.19
C ALA A 59 -4.87 -17.01 0.72
N SER A 60 -6.07 -16.84 0.17
CA SER A 60 -6.25 -16.31 -1.18
C SER A 60 -6.01 -14.80 -1.19
N VAL A 61 -5.14 -14.36 -2.09
CA VAL A 61 -4.75 -12.95 -2.23
C VAL A 61 -4.65 -12.62 -3.72
N ARG A 62 -5.28 -11.51 -4.12
CA ARG A 62 -5.35 -11.09 -5.53
C ARG A 62 -3.94 -10.89 -6.10
N ARG A 63 -3.65 -11.48 -7.27
CA ARG A 63 -2.35 -11.35 -7.95
C ARG A 63 -2.17 -10.02 -8.68
N SER A 64 -3.27 -9.36 -9.06
CA SER A 64 -3.25 -8.09 -9.79
C SER A 64 -3.08 -6.85 -8.91
N ALA A 65 -3.00 -7.01 -7.58
CA ALA A 65 -2.63 -5.90 -6.72
C ALA A 65 -1.13 -5.60 -6.89
N VAL A 66 -0.76 -4.32 -6.83
CA VAL A 66 0.64 -3.86 -6.91
C VAL A 66 1.14 -3.25 -5.59
N ALA A 67 0.22 -3.00 -4.64
CA ALA A 67 0.56 -2.41 -3.35
C ALA A 67 -0.35 -2.90 -2.22
N ALA A 68 0.18 -2.89 -1.00
CA ALA A 68 -0.56 -2.97 0.25
C ALA A 68 -0.49 -1.60 0.94
N GLN A 69 -1.63 -0.92 1.02
CA GLN A 69 -1.77 0.38 1.70
C GLN A 69 -2.49 0.13 3.03
N VAL A 70 -1.76 0.14 4.14
CA VAL A 70 -2.25 -0.35 5.45
C VAL A 70 -2.00 0.63 6.58
N PRO A 71 -2.80 0.58 7.67
CA PRO A 71 -2.49 1.36 8.84
C PRO A 71 -1.24 0.83 9.55
N GLN A 72 -0.60 1.63 10.40
CA GLN A 72 0.50 1.15 11.25
C GLN A 72 0.02 0.01 12.19
N ALA A 73 -1.16 0.21 12.79
CA ALA A 73 -1.83 -0.75 13.65
C ALA A 73 -3.34 -0.73 13.41
N GLN A 74 -4.00 -1.86 13.68
CA GLN A 74 -5.46 -2.00 13.62
C GLN A 74 -5.95 -2.59 14.93
N SER A 75 -6.86 -1.89 15.62
CA SER A 75 -7.39 -2.30 16.93
C SER A 75 -6.29 -2.64 17.96
N GLY A 76 -5.20 -1.87 17.96
CA GLY A 76 -4.05 -2.07 18.86
C GLY A 76 -3.04 -3.13 18.39
N VAL A 77 -3.30 -3.84 17.29
CA VAL A 77 -2.40 -4.86 16.76
C VAL A 77 -1.53 -4.27 15.65
N PRO A 78 -0.19 -4.34 15.74
CA PRO A 78 0.69 -3.93 14.65
C PRO A 78 0.39 -4.70 13.37
N VAL A 79 0.10 -3.98 12.29
CA VAL A 79 -0.17 -4.59 10.97
C VAL A 79 1.15 -4.77 10.20
N VAL A 80 2.08 -3.83 10.37
CA VAL A 80 3.34 -3.79 9.63
C VAL A 80 4.49 -4.24 10.53
N ASP A 81 5.17 -5.31 10.11
CA ASP A 81 6.42 -5.81 10.67
C ASP A 81 7.27 -6.42 9.55
N HIS A 82 8.48 -6.89 9.86
CA HIS A 82 9.37 -7.51 8.88
C HIS A 82 8.75 -8.72 8.16
N ARG A 83 7.88 -9.50 8.82
CA ARG A 83 7.24 -10.66 8.18
C ARG A 83 6.23 -10.19 7.14
N PHE A 84 5.45 -9.17 7.47
CA PHE A 84 4.48 -8.57 6.55
C PHE A 84 5.18 -7.94 5.35
N VAL A 85 6.21 -7.11 5.58
CA VAL A 85 6.97 -6.46 4.50
C VAL A 85 7.60 -7.51 3.58
N ARG A 86 8.29 -8.52 4.15
CA ARG A 86 8.87 -9.61 3.37
C ARG A 86 7.83 -10.38 2.56
N ALA A 87 6.66 -10.66 3.13
CA ALA A 87 5.59 -11.35 2.42
C ALA A 87 5.01 -10.50 1.27
N ALA A 88 4.97 -9.18 1.44
CA ALA A 88 4.56 -8.24 0.39
C ALA A 88 5.59 -8.20 -0.75
N HIS A 89 6.86 -7.96 -0.41
CA HIS A 89 7.96 -7.89 -1.38
C HIS A 89 8.19 -9.20 -2.15
N ALA A 90 8.05 -10.35 -1.49
CA ALA A 90 8.09 -11.67 -2.16
C ALA A 90 6.99 -11.86 -3.21
N ARG A 91 5.99 -10.98 -3.25
CA ARG A 91 4.91 -10.96 -4.23
C ARG A 91 5.00 -9.77 -5.19
N GLY A 92 6.08 -8.99 -5.13
CA GLY A 92 6.27 -7.77 -5.93
C GLY A 92 5.34 -6.62 -5.53
N LEU A 93 4.86 -6.59 -4.28
CA LEU A 93 3.98 -5.54 -3.80
C LEU A 93 4.79 -4.46 -3.07
N HIS A 94 4.47 -3.19 -3.33
CA HIS A 94 4.91 -2.11 -2.47
C HIS A 94 4.10 -2.05 -1.17
N VAL A 95 4.72 -1.66 -0.06
CA VAL A 95 4.07 -1.45 1.23
C VAL A 95 4.04 0.04 1.54
N HIS A 96 2.84 0.62 1.59
CA HIS A 96 2.65 2.01 2.01
C HIS A 96 1.89 2.05 3.32
N VAL A 97 2.37 2.85 4.27
CA VAL A 97 1.80 2.93 5.63
C VAL A 97 1.19 4.30 5.87
N TRP A 98 -0.03 4.31 6.40
CA TRP A 98 -0.79 5.51 6.71
C TRP A 98 -1.39 5.45 8.12
N THR A 99 -1.84 6.54 8.73
CA THR A 99 -1.21 7.87 8.59
C THR A 99 -0.12 7.93 9.66
N VAL A 100 1.11 8.29 9.28
CA VAL A 100 2.27 8.28 10.19
C VAL A 100 2.73 9.71 10.37
N ASN A 101 2.64 10.22 11.60
CA ASN A 101 2.91 11.64 11.87
C ASN A 101 4.15 11.86 12.74
N GLU A 102 4.58 10.86 13.51
CA GLU A 102 5.75 10.97 14.38
C GLU A 102 7.06 10.61 13.65
N PRO A 103 8.12 11.43 13.75
CA PRO A 103 9.42 11.13 13.10
C PRO A 103 10.00 9.79 13.50
N GLN A 104 9.91 9.42 14.78
CA GLN A 104 10.41 8.14 15.29
C GLN A 104 9.68 6.95 14.64
N SER A 105 8.36 7.06 14.44
CA SER A 105 7.57 6.07 13.71
C SER A 105 8.00 5.98 12.24
N MET A 106 8.27 7.13 11.60
CA MET A 106 8.75 7.18 10.22
C MET A 106 10.09 6.45 10.05
N HIS A 107 11.09 6.77 10.89
CA HIS A 107 12.38 6.07 10.88
C HIS A 107 12.21 4.57 11.06
N ARG A 108 11.44 4.14 12.07
CA ARG A 108 11.19 2.72 12.34
C ARG A 108 10.55 2.01 11.15
N LEU A 109 9.55 2.63 10.50
CA LEU A 109 8.89 2.02 9.34
C LEU A 109 9.81 1.95 8.12
N LEU A 110 10.62 2.98 7.89
CA LEU A 110 11.65 2.96 6.83
C LEU A 110 12.70 1.87 7.10
N ASP A 111 13.11 1.65 8.36
CA ASP A 111 14.02 0.57 8.74
C ASP A 111 13.40 -0.82 8.57
N LEU A 112 12.07 -0.94 8.70
CA LEU A 112 11.33 -2.17 8.36
C LEU A 112 11.33 -2.46 6.85
N GLY A 113 11.67 -1.47 6.02
CA GLY A 113 11.70 -1.56 4.56
C GLY A 113 10.37 -1.23 3.88
N VAL A 114 9.52 -0.38 4.48
CA VAL A 114 8.32 0.09 3.77
C VAL A 114 8.71 0.98 2.60
N ASP A 115 7.95 0.90 1.51
CA ASP A 115 8.19 1.63 0.27
C ASP A 115 7.64 3.06 0.30
N GLY A 116 6.69 3.34 1.20
CA GLY A 116 6.04 4.64 1.27
C GLY A 116 5.41 4.94 2.62
N ILE A 117 5.45 6.22 2.98
CA ILE A 117 4.77 6.77 4.15
C ILE A 117 3.75 7.80 3.68
N MET A 118 2.52 7.68 4.17
CA MET A 118 1.49 8.70 4.03
C MET A 118 1.36 9.43 5.36
N THR A 119 1.50 10.75 5.32
CA THR A 119 1.59 11.61 6.50
C THR A 119 0.81 12.90 6.30
N ASP A 120 0.31 13.47 7.39
CA ASP A 120 -0.20 14.84 7.41
C ASP A 120 0.92 15.87 7.59
N HIS A 121 2.15 15.42 7.89
CA HIS A 121 3.30 16.27 8.19
C HIS A 121 4.43 16.05 7.16
N ILE A 122 4.21 16.54 5.94
CA ILE A 122 5.14 16.34 4.81
C ILE A 122 6.53 16.93 5.10
N ASP A 123 6.61 18.08 5.76
CA ASP A 123 7.90 18.69 6.13
C ASP A 123 8.70 17.82 7.11
N THR A 124 8.00 17.14 8.03
CA THR A 124 8.62 16.19 8.95
C THR A 124 9.15 14.97 8.20
N LEU A 125 8.36 14.40 7.29
CA LEU A 125 8.81 13.25 6.49
C LEU A 125 10.00 13.64 5.58
N ARG A 126 9.99 14.84 4.99
CA ARG A 126 11.11 15.35 4.19
C ARG A 126 12.39 15.36 5.03
N LYS A 127 12.38 15.98 6.22
CA LYS A 127 13.55 16.01 7.12
C LYS A 127 14.05 14.60 7.46
N VAL A 128 13.13 13.69 7.80
CA VAL A 128 13.47 12.28 8.07
C VAL A 128 14.18 11.63 6.86
N LEU A 129 13.73 11.91 5.64
CA LEU A 129 14.35 11.36 4.42
C LEU A 129 15.71 12.03 4.11
N GLU A 130 15.84 13.34 4.34
CA GLU A 130 17.09 14.09 4.24
C GLU A 130 18.14 13.57 5.23
N ASP A 131 17.77 13.40 6.50
CA ASP A 131 18.62 12.84 7.56
C ASP A 131 19.12 11.42 7.23
N ARG A 132 18.34 10.67 6.46
CA ARG A 132 18.67 9.32 5.97
C ARG A 132 19.43 9.32 4.63
N GLY A 133 19.70 10.49 4.04
CA GLY A 133 20.30 10.59 2.71
C GLY A 133 19.46 9.93 1.61
N SER A 134 18.15 9.79 1.82
CA SER A 134 17.21 9.12 0.90
C SER A 134 16.31 10.11 0.16
N TRP A 135 16.49 11.42 0.40
CA TRP A 135 15.81 12.48 -0.33
C TRP A 135 16.59 12.81 -1.61
N VAL A 136 15.91 12.75 -2.76
CA VAL A 136 16.46 13.02 -4.11
C VAL A 136 15.81 14.23 -4.76
#